data_AF-A0A8H7M1B8-F1
#
_entry.id   AF-A0A8H7M1B8-F1
#
_cell.length_a   1.000
_cell.length_b   1.000
_cell.length_c   1.000
_cell.angle_alpha   90.00
_cell.angle_beta   90.00
_cell.angle_gamma   90.00
#
_symmetry.space_group_name_H-M   'P 1'
#
loop_
_entity.id
_entity.type
_entity.pdbx_description
1 polymer ?
#
loop_
_entity_poly.entity_id
_entity_poly.type
_entity_poly.pdbx_seq_one_letter_code
_entity_poly.pdbx_strand_id
1 'polypeptide(L)'
;MIQEPNGSLVISLPHMIYSLRPELIRFSYYDTISSFLLGVPPLVEYGYNTEHNADPKHENFVYEWVHGVPAVLLQVVAQVNSWRAGSRVRLDHWQTLEQRVLSWTSRYTLLSDSSITESAACLRAAVQEGWKHVVLVYIYMGICGVSSHDSRVQASVDRIFEIAEAVGSSQIGVHMFSHYVVAGLAAKSERQRVAVYKKLLSFTDGRVWIFSGPEFGFLLRCLWHGAGAGGAAVTWDDFAGVTRARVSL
;
A
#
# COMPACT_ATOMS: atom_id res chain seq x y z
N MET A 1 -4.33 -19.72 -14.14
CA MET A 1 -5.21 -20.10 -13.00
C MET A 1 -4.48 -21.16 -12.20
N ILE A 2 -4.69 -21.23 -10.89
CA ILE A 2 -4.17 -22.27 -10.00
C ILE A 2 -5.37 -22.96 -9.36
N GLN A 3 -5.25 -24.27 -9.12
CA GLN A 3 -6.24 -25.02 -8.36
C GLN A 3 -5.87 -24.99 -6.88
N GLU A 4 -6.78 -24.53 -6.03
CA GLU A 4 -6.62 -24.56 -4.59
C GLU A 4 -6.89 -25.97 -4.03
N PRO A 5 -6.42 -26.29 -2.81
CA PRO A 5 -6.64 -27.61 -2.19
C PRO A 5 -8.12 -28.01 -2.04
N ASN A 6 -9.03 -27.03 -2.06
CA ASN A 6 -10.47 -27.23 -2.01
C ASN A 6 -11.12 -27.46 -3.40
N GLY A 7 -10.32 -27.53 -4.47
CA GLY A 7 -10.76 -27.75 -5.85
C GLY A 7 -11.16 -26.49 -6.61
N SER A 8 -11.17 -25.32 -5.98
CA SER A 8 -11.50 -24.03 -6.64
C SER A 8 -10.38 -23.56 -7.57
N LEU A 9 -10.74 -22.89 -8.67
CA LEU A 9 -9.79 -22.28 -9.60
C LEU A 9 -9.69 -20.78 -9.34
N VAL A 10 -8.48 -20.30 -9.05
CA VAL A 10 -8.20 -18.88 -8.76
C VAL A 10 -7.13 -18.31 -9.68
N ILE A 11 -7.06 -16.98 -9.77
CA ILE A 11 -6.06 -16.32 -10.60
C ILE A 11 -4.75 -16.19 -9.81
N SER A 12 -3.64 -16.66 -10.37
CA SER A 12 -2.34 -16.57 -9.70
C SER A 12 -1.83 -15.13 -9.71
N LEU A 13 -1.77 -14.49 -8.53
CA LEU A 13 -1.24 -13.14 -8.43
C LEU A 13 0.27 -13.07 -8.75
N PRO A 14 1.13 -13.99 -8.25
CA PRO A 14 2.54 -14.00 -8.64
C PRO A 14 2.72 -14.06 -10.17
N HIS A 15 2.01 -14.94 -10.87
CA HIS A 15 2.10 -15.01 -12.33
C HIS A 15 1.64 -13.75 -13.04
N MET A 16 0.67 -13.02 -12.48
CA MET A 16 0.22 -11.75 -13.05
C MET A 16 1.25 -10.64 -12.88
N ILE A 17 1.85 -10.53 -11.69
CA ILE A 17 2.85 -9.48 -11.38
C ILE A 17 4.15 -9.71 -12.16
N TYR A 18 4.55 -10.97 -12.35
CA TYR A 18 5.73 -11.34 -13.14
C TYR A 18 5.42 -11.68 -14.60
N SER A 19 4.21 -11.38 -15.08
CA SER A 19 3.82 -11.65 -16.47
C SER A 19 4.62 -10.80 -17.45
N LEU A 20 4.92 -11.32 -18.65
CA LEU A 20 5.43 -10.49 -19.75
C LEU A 20 4.33 -9.62 -20.39
N ARG A 21 3.06 -9.75 -19.96
CA ARG A 21 1.93 -8.98 -20.48
C ARG A 21 1.67 -7.75 -19.60
N PRO A 22 1.94 -6.51 -20.09
CA PRO A 22 1.79 -5.30 -19.31
C PRO A 22 0.36 -5.06 -18.79
N GLU A 23 -0.65 -5.57 -19.49
CA GLU A 23 -2.06 -5.46 -19.14
C GLU A 23 -2.40 -6.24 -17.88
N LEU A 24 -1.80 -7.44 -17.70
CA LEU A 24 -2.01 -8.26 -16.52
C LEU A 24 -1.34 -7.65 -15.29
N ILE A 25 -0.16 -7.05 -15.47
CA ILE A 25 0.52 -6.33 -14.38
C ILE A 25 -0.31 -5.11 -13.98
N ARG A 26 -0.75 -4.29 -14.94
CA ARG A 26 -1.61 -3.12 -14.65
C ARG A 26 -2.89 -3.52 -13.92
N PHE A 27 -3.56 -4.56 -14.42
CA PHE A 27 -4.81 -5.02 -13.82
C PHE A 27 -4.60 -5.46 -12.37
N SER A 28 -3.64 -6.38 -12.12
CA SER A 28 -3.37 -6.86 -10.76
C SER A 28 -2.96 -5.73 -9.81
N TYR A 29 -2.15 -4.78 -10.31
CA TYR A 29 -1.73 -3.61 -9.55
C TYR A 29 -2.93 -2.74 -9.16
N TYR A 30 -3.73 -2.32 -10.14
CA TYR A 30 -4.85 -1.41 -9.88
C TYR A 30 -5.96 -2.06 -9.09
N ASP A 31 -6.26 -3.32 -9.32
CA ASP A 31 -7.21 -4.08 -8.51
C ASP A 31 -6.74 -4.14 -7.04
N THR A 32 -5.46 -4.47 -6.82
CA THR A 32 -4.88 -4.54 -5.47
C THR A 32 -4.88 -3.18 -4.76
N ILE A 33 -4.37 -2.13 -5.41
CA ILE A 33 -4.23 -0.81 -4.80
C ILE A 33 -5.57 -0.11 -4.62
N SER A 34 -6.51 -0.29 -5.55
CA SER A 34 -7.85 0.30 -5.41
C SER A 34 -8.61 -0.37 -4.27
N SER A 35 -8.56 -1.69 -4.17
CA SER A 35 -9.16 -2.44 -3.06
C SER A 35 -8.59 -2.00 -1.70
N PHE A 36 -7.27 -1.82 -1.67
CA PHE A 36 -6.57 -1.33 -0.50
C PHE A 36 -7.00 0.09 -0.11
N LEU A 37 -6.84 1.07 -1.01
CA LEU A 37 -7.08 2.48 -0.69
C LEU A 37 -8.55 2.83 -0.53
N LEU A 38 -9.46 2.11 -1.19
CA LEU A 38 -10.90 2.33 -1.08
C LEU A 38 -11.56 1.41 -0.04
N GLY A 39 -10.84 0.45 0.54
CA GLY A 39 -11.42 -0.51 1.49
C GLY A 39 -12.57 -1.34 0.91
N VAL A 40 -12.50 -1.64 -0.40
CA VAL A 40 -13.47 -2.47 -1.13
C VAL A 40 -12.87 -3.85 -1.44
N PRO A 41 -13.69 -4.89 -1.62
CA PRO A 41 -13.20 -6.20 -2.06
C PRO A 41 -12.50 -6.11 -3.43
N PRO A 42 -11.46 -6.93 -3.68
CA PRO A 42 -10.86 -7.06 -4.99
C PRO A 42 -11.85 -7.62 -6.01
N LEU A 43 -11.70 -7.22 -7.27
CA LEU A 43 -12.52 -7.68 -8.40
C LEU A 43 -12.27 -9.16 -8.71
N VAL A 44 -11.09 -9.66 -8.36
CA VAL A 44 -10.66 -11.03 -8.63
C VAL A 44 -10.21 -11.69 -7.32
N GLU A 45 -10.61 -12.95 -7.15
CA GLU A 45 -10.05 -13.81 -6.11
C GLU A 45 -8.68 -14.36 -6.56
N TYR A 46 -7.63 -13.95 -5.85
CA TYR A 46 -6.25 -14.31 -6.16
C TYR A 46 -5.75 -15.50 -5.36
N GLY A 47 -5.00 -16.37 -6.02
CA GLY A 47 -4.14 -17.39 -5.41
C GLY A 47 -2.72 -16.87 -5.19
N TYR A 48 -2.13 -17.21 -4.05
CA TYR A 48 -0.82 -16.72 -3.60
C TYR A 48 0.28 -17.78 -3.58
N ASN A 49 -0.04 -19.03 -3.92
CA ASN A 49 0.93 -20.12 -3.93
C ASN A 49 2.06 -19.83 -4.94
N THR A 50 3.30 -19.89 -4.46
CA THR A 50 4.53 -19.63 -5.20
C THR A 50 5.16 -20.92 -5.73
N GLU A 51 4.36 -21.94 -6.09
CA GLU A 51 4.88 -23.21 -6.62
C GLU A 51 5.61 -23.08 -7.97
N HIS A 52 5.70 -21.88 -8.53
CA HIS A 52 6.63 -21.58 -9.60
C HIS A 52 7.70 -20.62 -9.10
N ASN A 53 8.92 -21.15 -9.00
CA ASN A 53 10.16 -20.40 -8.92
C ASN A 53 10.16 -19.34 -10.02
N ALA A 54 9.75 -18.12 -9.69
CA ALA A 54 10.01 -16.97 -10.54
C ALA A 54 11.53 -16.87 -10.66
N ASP A 55 12.05 -16.99 -11.88
CA ASP A 55 13.48 -16.75 -12.12
C ASP A 55 13.77 -15.32 -11.66
N PRO A 56 14.67 -15.12 -10.65
CA PRO A 56 15.00 -13.78 -10.14
C PRO A 56 15.57 -12.86 -11.24
N LYS A 57 15.92 -13.39 -12.42
CA LYS A 57 16.36 -12.62 -13.58
C LYS A 57 15.23 -11.93 -14.35
N HIS A 58 13.96 -12.19 -14.03
CA HIS A 58 12.79 -11.60 -14.71
C HIS A 58 11.92 -10.76 -13.77
N GLU A 59 12.54 -10.12 -12.77
CA GLU A 59 11.87 -9.09 -11.99
C GLU A 59 11.46 -7.94 -12.92
N ASN A 60 10.16 -7.74 -13.15
CA ASN A 60 9.66 -6.71 -14.05
C ASN A 60 9.84 -5.30 -13.44
N PHE A 61 11.00 -4.71 -13.73
CA PHE A 61 11.42 -3.38 -13.28
C PHE A 61 10.40 -2.26 -13.55
N VAL A 62 9.63 -2.34 -14.64
CA VAL A 62 8.87 -1.20 -15.15
C VAL A 62 7.80 -0.71 -14.16
N TYR A 63 7.10 -1.59 -13.45
CA TYR A 63 5.98 -1.17 -12.58
C TYR A 63 6.41 -0.77 -11.17
N GLU A 64 7.48 -1.36 -10.64
CA GLU A 64 8.16 -0.87 -9.43
C GLU A 64 8.64 0.57 -9.65
N TRP A 65 9.06 0.91 -10.88
CA TRP A 65 9.47 2.26 -11.25
C TRP A 65 8.32 3.25 -11.38
N VAL A 66 7.16 2.83 -11.91
CA VAL A 66 6.01 3.72 -12.17
C VAL A 66 5.22 4.04 -10.91
N HIS A 67 5.10 3.10 -9.96
CA HIS A 67 4.29 3.33 -8.76
C HIS A 67 5.05 3.22 -7.43
N GLY A 68 6.33 2.84 -7.45
CA GLY A 68 7.19 2.79 -6.27
C GLY A 68 6.94 1.62 -5.32
N VAL A 69 5.97 0.74 -5.61
CA VAL A 69 5.64 -0.45 -4.81
C VAL A 69 6.52 -1.63 -5.23
N PRO A 70 7.29 -2.24 -4.31
CA PRO A 70 7.91 -3.54 -4.54
C PRO A 70 6.88 -4.66 -4.71
N ALA A 71 7.10 -5.58 -5.65
CA ALA A 71 6.20 -6.71 -5.94
C ALA A 71 5.87 -7.56 -4.71
N VAL A 72 6.85 -7.79 -3.82
CA VAL A 72 6.67 -8.54 -2.57
C VAL A 72 5.67 -7.84 -1.65
N LEU A 73 5.78 -6.52 -1.52
CA LEU A 73 4.87 -5.73 -0.68
C LEU A 73 3.48 -5.66 -1.30
N LEU A 74 3.36 -5.57 -2.64
CA LEU A 74 2.07 -5.64 -3.34
C LEU A 74 1.35 -6.96 -3.08
N GLN A 75 2.07 -8.08 -3.10
CA GLN A 75 1.48 -9.40 -2.80
C GLN A 75 0.95 -9.47 -1.37
N VAL A 76 1.65 -8.86 -0.40
CA VAL A 76 1.17 -8.78 0.99
C VAL A 76 -0.10 -7.92 1.07
N VAL A 77 -0.13 -6.75 0.42
CA VAL A 77 -1.34 -5.90 0.35
C VAL A 77 -2.51 -6.68 -0.23
N ALA A 78 -2.29 -7.42 -1.32
CA ALA A 78 -3.32 -8.24 -1.94
C ALA A 78 -3.83 -9.35 -1.01
N GLN A 79 -2.95 -10.02 -0.26
CA GLN A 79 -3.38 -11.02 0.74
C GLN A 79 -4.24 -10.39 1.84
N VAL A 80 -3.86 -9.21 2.33
CA VAL A 80 -4.67 -8.48 3.32
C VAL A 80 -6.05 -8.12 2.72
N ASN A 81 -6.11 -7.67 1.46
CA ASN A 81 -7.39 -7.42 0.78
C ASN A 81 -8.26 -8.68 0.74
N SER A 82 -7.70 -9.81 0.34
CA SER A 82 -8.42 -11.10 0.28
C SER A 82 -8.89 -11.55 1.67
N TRP A 83 -8.08 -11.35 2.71
CA TRP A 83 -8.48 -11.63 4.08
C TRP A 83 -9.70 -10.81 4.49
N ARG A 84 -9.65 -9.50 4.22
CA ARG A 84 -10.74 -8.55 4.54
C ARG A 84 -12.01 -8.80 3.72
N ALA A 85 -11.87 -9.37 2.53
CA ALA A 85 -12.99 -9.76 1.67
C ALA A 85 -13.61 -11.13 2.06
N GLY A 86 -13.03 -11.85 3.03
CA GLY A 86 -13.49 -13.19 3.39
C GLY A 86 -13.21 -14.24 2.31
N SER A 87 -12.07 -14.12 1.61
CA SER A 87 -11.65 -15.05 0.55
C SER A 87 -11.62 -16.49 1.04
N ARG A 88 -11.90 -17.41 0.11
CA ARG A 88 -11.90 -18.86 0.33
C ARG A 88 -10.52 -19.51 0.09
N VAL A 89 -9.56 -18.71 -0.38
CA VAL A 89 -8.18 -19.13 -0.65
C VAL A 89 -7.41 -19.27 0.65
N ARG A 90 -6.42 -20.15 0.67
CA ARG A 90 -5.49 -20.23 1.80
C ARG A 90 -4.64 -18.96 1.87
N LEU A 91 -4.75 -18.22 2.97
CA LEU A 91 -3.98 -17.00 3.23
C LEU A 91 -2.92 -17.26 4.29
N ASP A 92 -1.80 -16.53 4.20
CA ASP A 92 -0.76 -16.55 5.22
C ASP A 92 -1.29 -15.90 6.52
N HIS A 93 -0.82 -16.39 7.66
CA HIS A 93 -1.13 -15.78 8.96
C HIS A 93 -0.46 -14.41 9.09
N TRP A 94 -1.04 -13.50 9.89
CA TRP A 94 -0.57 -12.11 9.92
C TRP A 94 0.90 -11.97 10.36
N GLN A 95 1.39 -12.82 11.26
CA GLN A 95 2.81 -12.84 11.64
C GLN A 95 3.71 -13.24 10.46
N THR A 96 3.27 -14.17 9.61
CA THR A 96 4.04 -14.57 8.42
C THR A 96 4.12 -13.41 7.43
N LEU A 97 3.02 -12.68 7.23
CA LEU A 97 2.99 -11.49 6.39
C LEU A 97 3.87 -10.37 6.99
N GLU A 98 3.78 -10.12 8.29
CA GLU A 98 4.61 -9.15 9.00
C GLU A 98 6.09 -9.47 8.85
N GLN A 99 6.50 -10.72 9.12
CA GLN A 99 7.89 -11.15 8.98
C GLN A 99 8.39 -10.98 7.55
N ARG A 100 7.57 -11.30 6.54
CA ARG A 100 7.91 -11.09 5.12
C ARG A 100 8.18 -9.61 4.81
N VAL A 101 7.39 -8.70 5.37
CA VAL A 101 7.57 -7.25 5.22
C VAL A 101 8.83 -6.78 5.96
N LEU A 102 9.06 -7.26 7.18
CA LEU A 102 10.22 -6.88 8.00
C LEU A 102 11.54 -7.37 7.41
N SER A 103 11.57 -8.58 6.84
CA SER A 103 12.75 -9.15 6.19
C SER A 103 13.03 -8.61 4.80
N TRP A 104 12.06 -7.92 4.17
CA TRP A 104 12.26 -7.32 2.87
C TRP A 104 13.21 -6.13 2.95
N THR A 105 14.10 -6.04 1.96
CA THR A 105 15.08 -4.96 1.79
C THR A 105 15.03 -4.41 0.38
N SER A 106 15.25 -3.10 0.24
CA SER A 106 15.34 -2.47 -1.08
C SER A 106 16.61 -2.90 -1.81
N ARG A 107 16.43 -3.30 -3.05
CA ARG A 107 17.51 -3.52 -4.03
C ARG A 107 18.29 -2.25 -4.38
N TYR A 108 17.68 -1.07 -4.26
CA TYR A 108 18.37 0.20 -4.52
C TYR A 108 19.41 0.53 -3.46
N THR A 109 19.29 -0.03 -2.25
CA THR A 109 20.31 0.06 -1.20
C THR A 109 21.63 -0.61 -1.62
N LEU A 110 21.60 -1.53 -2.59
CA LEU A 110 22.77 -2.29 -3.06
C LEU A 110 23.45 -1.71 -4.30
N LEU A 111 22.87 -0.67 -4.93
CA LEU A 111 23.31 -0.14 -6.24
C LEU A 111 24.12 1.18 -6.14
N SER A 112 24.62 1.55 -4.96
CA SER A 112 25.12 2.89 -4.61
C SER A 112 26.52 3.27 -5.12
N ASP A 113 26.95 2.83 -6.32
CA ASP A 113 28.32 3.05 -6.81
C ASP A 113 28.50 4.23 -7.81
N SER A 114 27.48 5.09 -8.05
CA SER A 114 27.66 6.28 -8.91
C SER A 114 26.83 7.52 -8.52
N SER A 115 27.48 8.66 -8.30
CA SER A 115 26.96 9.80 -7.51
C SER A 115 25.69 10.51 -7.98
N ILE A 116 25.40 10.56 -9.29
CA ILE A 116 24.13 11.17 -9.80
C ILE A 116 22.99 10.15 -9.77
N THR A 117 23.29 8.90 -10.09
CA THR A 117 22.36 7.76 -9.97
C THR A 117 22.04 7.46 -8.50
N GLU A 118 22.98 7.75 -7.60
CA GLU A 118 22.91 7.52 -6.16
C GLU A 118 21.80 8.35 -5.51
N SER A 119 21.62 9.63 -5.86
CA SER A 119 20.56 10.46 -5.28
C SER A 119 19.15 9.95 -5.64
N ALA A 120 18.91 9.60 -6.91
CA ALA A 120 17.63 9.07 -7.34
C ALA A 120 17.37 7.64 -6.80
N ALA A 121 18.40 6.80 -6.74
CA ALA A 121 18.32 5.46 -6.14
C ALA A 121 18.03 5.54 -4.63
N CYS A 122 18.67 6.46 -3.89
CA CYS A 122 18.41 6.71 -2.48
C CYS A 122 16.97 7.17 -2.25
N LEU A 123 16.46 8.11 -3.05
CA LEU A 123 15.08 8.57 -2.96
C LEU A 123 14.07 7.43 -3.27
N ARG A 124 14.37 6.57 -4.25
CA ARG A 124 13.54 5.38 -4.53
C ARG A 124 13.59 4.38 -3.38
N ALA A 125 14.76 4.09 -2.83
CA ALA A 125 14.91 3.24 -1.65
C ALA A 125 14.06 3.78 -0.49
N ALA A 126 14.10 5.10 -0.25
CA ALA A 126 13.29 5.75 0.78
C ALA A 126 11.78 5.56 0.55
N VAL A 127 11.28 5.77 -0.68
CA VAL A 127 9.86 5.52 -1.02
C VAL A 127 9.48 4.07 -0.73
N GLN A 128 10.33 3.11 -1.07
CA GLN A 128 10.05 1.69 -0.86
C GLN A 128 10.10 1.29 0.62
N GLU A 129 11.05 1.82 1.39
CA GLU A 129 11.04 1.70 2.84
C GLU A 129 9.76 2.33 3.42
N GLY A 130 9.24 3.40 2.83
CA GLY A 130 7.94 3.94 3.20
C GLY A 130 6.80 2.94 2.94
N TRP A 131 6.87 2.19 1.85
CA TRP A 131 5.89 1.14 1.54
C TRP A 131 5.90 0.02 2.57
N LYS A 132 7.07 -0.34 3.10
CA LYS A 132 7.17 -1.29 4.22
C LYS A 132 6.27 -0.87 5.38
N HIS A 133 6.34 0.40 5.78
CA HIS A 133 5.51 0.94 6.87
C HIS A 133 4.03 1.07 6.50
N VAL A 134 3.71 1.42 5.25
CA VAL A 134 2.34 1.39 4.74
C VAL A 134 1.72 0.00 4.91
N VAL A 135 2.44 -1.05 4.49
CA VAL A 135 1.94 -2.43 4.59
C VAL A 135 1.84 -2.89 6.03
N LEU A 136 2.79 -2.53 6.91
CA LEU A 136 2.70 -2.85 8.34
C LEU A 136 1.45 -2.24 8.98
N VAL A 137 1.16 -0.96 8.72
CA VAL A 137 -0.08 -0.32 9.19
C VAL A 137 -1.30 -1.09 8.69
N TYR A 138 -1.31 -1.50 7.42
CA TYR A 138 -2.43 -2.25 6.86
C TYR A 138 -2.60 -3.64 7.47
N ILE A 139 -1.51 -4.37 7.77
CA ILE A 139 -1.57 -5.64 8.49
C ILE A 139 -2.19 -5.44 9.87
N TYR A 140 -1.67 -4.46 10.64
CA TYR A 140 -2.11 -4.24 12.01
C TYR A 140 -3.58 -3.80 12.07
N MET A 141 -3.94 -2.77 11.32
CA MET A 141 -5.31 -2.24 11.37
C MET A 141 -6.30 -3.09 10.57
N GLY A 142 -5.85 -3.70 9.48
CA GLY A 142 -6.70 -4.42 8.54
C GLY A 142 -6.94 -5.89 8.88
N ILE A 143 -5.96 -6.59 9.48
CA ILE A 143 -6.08 -8.00 9.92
C ILE A 143 -6.14 -8.10 11.43
N CYS A 144 -5.20 -7.48 12.15
CA CYS A 144 -5.17 -7.60 13.62
C CYS A 144 -6.26 -6.77 14.30
N GLY A 145 -6.96 -5.90 13.56
CA GLY A 145 -8.08 -5.10 14.04
C GLY A 145 -7.69 -4.04 15.07
N VAL A 146 -6.41 -3.69 15.18
CA VAL A 146 -5.97 -2.67 16.13
C VAL A 146 -6.27 -1.27 15.59
N SER A 147 -6.45 -0.31 16.50
CA SER A 147 -6.76 1.07 16.13
C SER A 147 -5.51 1.85 15.70
N SER A 148 -5.73 3.06 15.18
CA SER A 148 -4.67 4.01 14.84
C SER A 148 -3.76 4.34 16.03
N HIS A 149 -4.21 4.18 17.28
CA HIS A 149 -3.41 4.47 18.47
C HIS A 149 -2.49 3.32 18.90
N ASP A 150 -2.54 2.14 18.27
CA ASP A 150 -1.59 1.07 18.53
C ASP A 150 -0.15 1.58 18.31
N SER A 151 0.75 1.23 19.23
CA SER A 151 2.12 1.75 19.23
C SER A 151 2.89 1.35 17.96
N ARG A 152 2.63 0.17 17.39
CA ARG A 152 3.26 -0.30 16.15
C ARG A 152 2.74 0.45 14.93
N VAL A 153 1.47 0.81 14.94
CA VAL A 153 0.86 1.69 13.92
C VAL A 153 1.51 3.07 14.00
N GLN A 154 1.56 3.67 15.19
CA GLN A 154 2.16 4.99 15.37
C GLN A 154 3.66 5.03 15.02
N ALA A 155 4.44 4.01 15.40
CA ALA A 155 5.84 3.91 15.00
C ALA A 155 6.01 3.88 13.47
N SER A 156 5.13 3.17 12.76
CA SER A 156 5.15 3.12 11.29
C SER A 156 4.72 4.46 10.67
N VAL A 157 3.72 5.13 11.24
CA VAL A 157 3.27 6.47 10.80
C VAL A 157 4.38 7.51 10.98
N ASP A 158 5.03 7.52 12.13
CA ASP A 158 6.13 8.44 12.42
C ASP A 158 7.29 8.21 11.42
N ARG A 159 7.60 6.95 11.11
CA ARG A 159 8.60 6.62 10.08
C ARG A 159 8.20 7.03 8.66
N ILE A 160 6.91 6.97 8.31
CA ILE A 160 6.41 7.50 7.03
C ILE A 160 6.65 9.01 6.95
N PHE A 161 6.42 9.76 8.03
CA PHE A 161 6.68 11.21 8.05
C PHE A 161 8.16 11.53 7.88
N GLU A 162 9.06 10.82 8.57
CA GLU A 162 10.51 10.99 8.39
C GLU A 162 10.96 10.75 6.94
N ILE A 163 10.44 9.68 6.32
CA ILE A 163 10.73 9.36 4.92
C ILE A 163 10.17 10.44 4.00
N ALA A 164 8.95 10.92 4.26
CA ALA A 164 8.32 11.98 3.49
C ALA A 164 9.11 13.30 3.55
N GLU A 165 9.69 13.63 4.71
CA GLU A 165 10.58 14.78 4.85
C GLU A 165 11.87 14.59 4.04
N ALA A 166 12.49 13.41 4.09
CA ALA A 166 13.68 13.09 3.32
C ALA A 166 13.45 13.13 1.79
N VAL A 167 12.28 12.66 1.32
CA VAL A 167 11.91 12.69 -0.10
C VAL A 167 11.55 14.11 -0.58
N GLY A 168 11.01 14.93 0.32
CA GLY A 168 10.77 16.35 0.11
C GLY A 168 9.85 16.67 -1.08
N SER A 169 10.26 17.66 -1.88
CA SER A 169 9.58 18.09 -3.11
C SER A 169 10.20 17.50 -4.38
N SER A 170 10.97 16.42 -4.26
CA SER A 170 11.53 15.73 -5.43
C SER A 170 10.43 15.19 -6.34
N GLN A 171 10.75 15.00 -7.63
CA GLN A 171 9.82 14.39 -8.59
C GLN A 171 9.39 12.97 -8.17
N ILE A 172 10.27 12.24 -7.47
CA ILE A 172 10.00 10.90 -6.90
C ILE A 172 8.91 10.96 -5.82
N GLY A 173 8.70 12.12 -5.19
CA GLY A 173 7.66 12.33 -4.19
C GLY A 173 6.22 12.05 -4.67
N VAL A 174 5.98 11.99 -5.98
CA VAL A 174 4.68 11.56 -6.53
C VAL A 174 4.30 10.14 -6.11
N HIS A 175 5.28 9.27 -5.85
CA HIS A 175 5.05 7.88 -5.43
C HIS A 175 4.72 7.76 -3.93
N MET A 176 4.73 8.86 -3.17
CA MET A 176 4.38 8.89 -1.75
C MET A 176 2.86 9.01 -1.49
N PHE A 177 2.03 9.05 -2.54
CA PHE A 177 0.59 9.24 -2.44
C PHE A 177 -0.07 8.31 -1.40
N SER A 178 0.12 7.00 -1.56
CA SER A 178 -0.48 5.99 -0.68
C SER A 178 0.03 6.12 0.75
N HIS A 179 1.28 6.52 0.93
CA HIS A 179 1.87 6.80 2.24
C HIS A 179 1.14 7.93 2.96
N TYR A 180 0.83 9.01 2.25
CA TYR A 180 0.06 10.12 2.83
C TYR A 180 -1.38 9.73 3.16
N VAL A 181 -2.03 8.90 2.33
CA VAL A 181 -3.36 8.38 2.65
C VAL A 181 -3.33 7.58 3.96
N VAL A 182 -2.39 6.65 4.09
CA VAL A 182 -2.28 5.75 5.26
C VAL A 182 -1.81 6.49 6.51
N ALA A 183 -0.82 7.38 6.39
CA ALA A 183 -0.39 8.24 7.49
C ALA A 183 -1.52 9.18 7.94
N GLY A 184 -2.33 9.67 7.00
CA GLY A 184 -3.51 10.49 7.29
C GLY A 184 -4.60 9.73 8.03
N LEU A 185 -4.88 8.49 7.61
CA LEU A 185 -5.81 7.60 8.28
C LEU A 185 -5.41 7.43 9.74
N ALA A 186 -4.13 7.16 10.00
CA ALA A 186 -3.61 6.91 11.34
C ALA A 186 -3.04 8.17 12.06
N ALA A 187 -3.35 9.37 11.58
CA ALA A 187 -2.82 10.62 12.16
C ALA A 187 -3.46 10.92 13.54
N LYS A 188 -2.62 10.93 14.59
CA LYS A 188 -3.02 11.21 15.97
C LYS A 188 -3.21 12.70 16.29
N SER A 189 -2.51 13.58 15.57
CA SER A 189 -2.46 15.01 15.87
C SER A 189 -2.99 15.87 14.72
N GLU A 190 -3.57 17.02 15.06
CA GLU A 190 -4.03 17.99 14.06
C GLU A 190 -2.89 18.49 13.17
N ARG A 191 -1.68 18.62 13.73
CA ARG A 191 -0.47 18.95 12.96
C ARG A 191 -0.20 17.94 11.84
N GLN A 192 -0.28 16.63 12.15
CA GLN A 192 -0.10 15.57 11.15
C GLN A 192 -1.23 15.59 10.12
N ARG A 193 -2.49 15.75 10.56
CA ARG A 193 -3.67 15.84 9.67
C ARG A 193 -3.55 16.98 8.67
N VAL A 194 -3.17 18.18 9.14
CA VAL A 194 -2.94 19.35 8.28
C VAL A 194 -1.79 19.12 7.30
N ALA A 195 -0.68 18.53 7.75
CA ALA A 195 0.47 18.24 6.88
C ALA A 195 0.09 17.26 5.75
N VAL A 196 -0.60 16.18 6.09
CA VAL A 196 -1.12 15.20 5.12
C VAL A 196 -2.10 15.86 4.16
N TYR A 197 -3.08 16.60 4.67
CA TYR A 197 -4.11 17.23 3.84
C TYR A 197 -3.50 18.18 2.80
N LYS A 198 -2.56 19.03 3.22
CA LYS A 198 -1.84 19.93 2.30
C LYS A 198 -1.09 19.17 1.22
N LYS A 199 -0.45 18.06 1.56
CA LYS A 199 0.27 17.27 0.57
C LYS A 199 -0.68 16.55 -0.39
N LEU A 200 -1.78 15.98 0.10
CA LEU A 200 -2.77 15.34 -0.76
C LEU A 200 -3.34 16.32 -1.78
N LEU A 201 -3.57 17.58 -1.41
CA LEU A 201 -3.97 18.62 -2.37
C LEU A 201 -2.94 18.89 -3.48
N SER A 202 -1.66 18.59 -3.26
CA SER A 202 -0.61 18.74 -4.28
C SER A 202 -0.58 17.61 -5.31
N PHE A 203 -1.24 16.47 -5.04
CA PHE A 203 -1.35 15.35 -5.98
C PHE A 203 -2.56 15.56 -6.90
N THR A 204 -2.44 16.53 -7.82
CA THR A 204 -3.52 16.87 -8.77
C THR A 204 -3.42 16.11 -10.10
N ASP A 205 -2.25 15.54 -10.41
CA ASP A 205 -2.06 14.77 -11.66
C ASP A 205 -2.34 13.27 -11.43
N GLY A 206 -3.50 12.82 -11.91
CA GLY A 206 -3.91 11.41 -11.90
C GLY A 206 -3.17 10.52 -12.91
N ARG A 207 -2.09 10.98 -13.55
CA ARG A 207 -1.33 10.16 -14.49
C ARG A 207 -0.50 9.06 -13.80
N VAL A 208 -0.02 9.30 -12.58
CA VAL A 208 0.76 8.30 -11.80
C VAL A 208 -0.15 7.41 -10.95
N TRP A 209 -1.31 7.95 -10.55
CA TRP A 209 -2.30 7.27 -9.72
C TRP A 209 -3.67 7.43 -10.35
N ILE A 210 -4.48 6.37 -10.42
CA ILE A 210 -5.89 6.48 -10.84
C ILE A 210 -6.68 7.45 -9.92
N PHE A 211 -6.15 7.74 -8.74
CA PHE A 211 -6.78 8.56 -7.72
C PHE A 211 -6.31 10.01 -7.71
N SER A 212 -7.25 10.90 -7.41
CA SER A 212 -6.98 12.31 -7.17
C SER A 212 -6.72 12.56 -5.67
N GLY A 213 -5.62 13.24 -5.34
CA GLY A 213 -5.28 13.56 -3.95
C GLY A 213 -6.32 14.38 -3.21
N PRO A 214 -6.91 15.43 -3.81
CA PRO A 214 -8.04 16.15 -3.22
C PRO A 214 -9.22 15.25 -2.80
N GLU A 215 -9.51 14.17 -3.53
CA GLU A 215 -10.60 13.25 -3.16
C GLU A 215 -10.30 12.51 -1.87
N PHE A 216 -9.07 12.02 -1.71
CA PHE A 216 -8.62 11.37 -0.47
C PHE A 216 -8.46 12.37 0.68
N GLY A 217 -8.03 13.60 0.40
CA GLY A 217 -8.02 14.67 1.40
C GLY A 217 -9.41 14.93 1.98
N PHE A 218 -10.46 14.88 1.15
CA PHE A 218 -11.84 14.97 1.60
C PHE A 218 -12.27 13.75 2.43
N LEU A 219 -11.98 12.52 1.97
CA LEU A 219 -12.31 11.29 2.70
C LEU A 219 -11.70 11.29 4.11
N LEU A 220 -10.42 11.67 4.22
CA LEU A 220 -9.75 11.78 5.50
C LEU A 220 -10.35 12.88 6.39
N ARG A 221 -10.76 14.01 5.81
CA ARG A 221 -11.47 15.05 6.58
C ARG A 221 -12.78 14.53 7.18
N CYS A 222 -13.56 13.78 6.40
CA CYS A 222 -14.78 13.13 6.89
C CYS A 222 -14.46 12.17 8.04
N LEU A 223 -13.42 11.35 7.90
CA LEU A 223 -12.95 10.45 8.96
C LEU A 223 -12.56 11.22 10.23
N TRP A 224 -11.76 12.28 10.10
CA TRP A 224 -11.25 13.08 11.22
C TRP A 224 -12.31 13.87 11.97
N HIS A 225 -13.40 14.26 11.30
CA HIS A 225 -14.55 14.94 11.93
C HIS A 225 -15.66 13.97 12.36
N GLY A 226 -15.60 12.71 11.90
CA GLY A 226 -16.47 11.61 12.33
C GLY A 226 -15.79 10.78 13.42
N ALA A 227 -15.42 9.54 13.08
CA ALA A 227 -14.83 8.58 14.03
C ALA A 227 -13.55 9.10 14.74
N GLY A 228 -12.76 9.95 14.07
CA GLY A 228 -11.53 10.52 14.61
C GLY A 228 -11.69 11.87 15.32
N ALA A 229 -12.92 12.31 15.58
CA ALA A 229 -13.20 13.60 16.21
C ALA A 229 -12.49 13.73 17.56
N GLY A 230 -11.96 14.92 17.86
CA GLY A 230 -11.22 15.17 19.10
C GLY A 230 -9.92 14.38 19.27
N GLY A 231 -9.40 13.78 18.18
CA GLY A 231 -8.21 12.93 18.24
C GLY A 231 -8.51 11.50 18.69
N ALA A 232 -9.76 11.05 18.58
CA ALA A 232 -10.13 9.67 18.85
C ALA A 232 -9.42 8.68 17.91
N ALA A 233 -9.20 7.47 18.43
CA ALA A 233 -8.62 6.39 17.66
C ALA A 233 -9.60 5.93 16.58
N VAL A 234 -9.09 5.61 15.39
CA VAL A 234 -9.88 5.11 14.26
C VAL A 234 -9.40 3.72 13.86
N THR A 235 -10.29 2.94 13.28
CA THR A 235 -10.01 1.61 12.73
C THR A 235 -9.93 1.67 11.20
N TRP A 236 -9.45 0.59 10.59
CA TRP A 236 -9.53 0.47 9.12
C TRP A 236 -10.98 0.43 8.62
N ASP A 237 -11.89 -0.14 9.42
CA ASP A 237 -13.30 -0.25 9.07
C ASP A 237 -14.03 1.11 9.10
N ASP A 238 -13.64 2.02 9.99
CA ASP A 238 -14.13 3.41 9.98
C ASP A 238 -13.78 4.09 8.66
N PHE A 239 -12.52 3.95 8.21
CA PHE A 239 -12.07 4.49 6.94
C PHE A 239 -12.80 3.84 5.75
N ALA A 240 -12.89 2.51 5.72
CA ALA A 240 -13.61 1.79 4.68
C ALA A 240 -15.12 2.11 4.65
N GLY A 241 -15.71 2.46 5.80
CA GLY A 241 -17.08 2.94 5.89
C GLY A 241 -17.28 4.28 5.17
N VAL A 242 -16.37 5.23 5.38
CA VAL A 242 -16.40 6.55 4.74
C VAL A 242 -16.21 6.44 3.22
N THR A 243 -15.31 5.58 2.75
CA THR A 243 -15.08 5.38 1.32
C THR A 243 -16.28 4.74 0.62
N ARG A 244 -16.87 3.69 1.20
CA ARG A 244 -18.05 3.00 0.62
C ARG A 244 -19.28 3.89 0.53
N ALA A 245 -19.51 4.74 1.53
CA ALA A 245 -20.62 5.71 1.50
C ALA A 245 -20.52 6.66 0.30
N ARG A 246 -19.32 6.93 -0.20
CA ARG A 246 -19.08 7.80 -1.36
C ARG A 246 -19.15 7.08 -2.71
N VAL A 247 -18.73 5.82 -2.77
CA VAL A 247 -18.81 5.01 -4.01
C VAL A 247 -20.25 4.61 -4.36
N SER A 248 -21.17 4.65 -3.39
CA SER A 248 -22.58 4.29 -3.57
C SER A 248 -23.48 5.45 -4.05
N LEU A 249 -22.91 6.63 -4.30
CA LEU A 249 -23.58 7.85 -4.79
C LEU A 249 -23.18 8.11 -6.25
#